data_AF-A0A2E6J578-F1
#
_entry.id   AF-A0A2E6J578-F1
#
_cell.length_a   1.000
_cell.length_b   1.000
_cell.length_c   1.000
_cell.angle_alpha   90.00
_cell.angle_beta   90.00
_cell.angle_gamma   90.00
#
_symmetry.space_group_name_H-M   'P 1'
#
loop_
_entity.id
_entity.type
_entity.pdbx_description
1 polymer ?
#
loop_
_entity_poly.entity_id
_entity_poly.type
_entity_poly.pdbx_seq_one_letter_code
_entity_poly.pdbx_strand_id
1 'polypeptide(L)'
;MNARLLIAIISIVALVSLGAKALQETLTEEEFDATMKEVGLTLGDTEGHIGARYWPETEEDGRRLQSMFQQVEAFWKAREVEEAAAIAADAVAAARAITAAAGENNHDGAQSAFGDLRGTCATCHRSYREQTDEGYRIKPRE
;
A
#
# COMPACT_ATOMS: atom_id res chain seq x y z
N MET A 1 10.64 -70.02 15.40
CA MET A 1 9.30 -69.39 15.31
C MET A 1 9.48 -67.88 15.24
N ASN A 2 9.00 -67.30 14.15
CA ASN A 2 8.61 -65.90 13.94
C ASN A 2 9.73 -64.88 13.67
N ALA A 3 10.03 -64.81 12.37
CA ALA A 3 10.67 -63.70 11.67
C ALA A 3 9.95 -62.35 11.89
N ARG A 4 10.71 -61.25 11.73
CA ARG A 4 10.33 -59.99 11.04
C ARG A 4 11.48 -58.99 11.21
N LEU A 5 12.35 -58.93 10.20
CA LEU A 5 12.38 -57.93 9.12
C LEU A 5 13.15 -56.66 9.51
N LEU A 6 14.35 -56.56 8.93
CA LEU A 6 15.20 -55.38 8.85
C LEU A 6 14.50 -54.28 8.04
N ILE A 7 14.40 -53.06 8.58
CA ILE A 7 14.23 -51.85 7.78
C ILE A 7 15.11 -50.76 8.40
N ALA A 8 16.25 -50.52 7.75
CA ALA A 8 17.06 -49.33 7.97
C ALA A 8 16.34 -48.14 7.33
N ILE A 9 15.89 -47.18 8.14
CA ILE A 9 15.33 -45.93 7.64
C ILE A 9 16.47 -44.92 7.60
N ILE A 10 17.05 -44.76 6.41
CA ILE A 10 17.92 -43.64 6.06
C ILE A 10 17.00 -42.44 5.83
N SER A 11 16.82 -41.60 6.85
CA SER A 11 16.14 -40.30 6.71
C SER A 11 17.17 -39.20 6.52
N ILE A 12 17.56 -38.96 5.27
CA ILE A 12 18.12 -37.67 4.84
C ILE A 12 17.44 -37.28 3.54
N VAL A 13 16.44 -36.41 3.65
CA VAL A 13 16.16 -35.38 2.64
C VAL A 13 15.87 -34.10 3.42
N ALA A 14 16.93 -33.34 3.70
CA ALA A 14 16.78 -31.89 3.69
C ALA A 14 16.52 -31.50 2.23
N LEU A 15 15.58 -30.59 1.96
CA LEU A 15 15.81 -29.48 1.03
C LEU A 15 14.59 -28.53 0.89
N VAL A 16 14.87 -27.27 1.21
CA VAL A 16 14.29 -26.02 0.69
C VAL A 16 12.84 -25.68 1.04
N SER A 17 12.66 -24.97 2.16
CA SER A 17 11.62 -23.94 2.26
C SER A 17 11.99 -22.80 1.31
N LEU A 18 11.63 -22.96 0.03
CA LEU A 18 11.59 -21.87 -0.93
C LEU A 18 10.59 -20.87 -0.34
N GLY A 19 11.10 -19.72 0.11
CA GLY A 19 10.25 -18.58 0.40
C GLY A 19 9.53 -18.22 -0.88
N ALA A 20 8.32 -18.75 -1.05
CA ALA A 20 7.37 -18.19 -1.97
C ALA A 20 7.14 -16.76 -1.45
N LYS A 21 7.82 -15.79 -2.05
CA LYS A 21 7.19 -14.49 -2.18
C LYS A 21 5.88 -14.81 -2.87
N ALA A 22 4.77 -14.78 -2.12
CA ALA A 22 3.47 -14.75 -2.72
C ALA A 22 3.58 -13.71 -3.83
N LEU A 23 3.39 -14.15 -5.07
CA LEU A 23 3.26 -13.22 -6.18
C LEU A 23 1.99 -12.45 -5.81
N GLN A 24 2.16 -11.28 -5.19
CA GLN A 24 1.03 -10.45 -4.85
C GLN A 24 0.44 -10.08 -6.21
N GLU A 25 -0.73 -10.64 -6.53
CA GLU A 25 -1.40 -10.28 -7.77
C GLU A 25 -1.53 -8.76 -7.77
N THR A 26 -1.00 -8.15 -8.83
CA THR A 26 -1.08 -6.70 -8.99
C THR A 26 -2.51 -6.35 -9.32
N LEU A 27 -3.00 -5.24 -8.75
CA LEU A 27 -4.38 -4.79 -8.94
C LEU A 27 -4.76 -4.80 -10.43
N THR A 28 -5.96 -5.24 -10.74
CA THR A 28 -6.64 -4.87 -11.98
C THR A 28 -6.95 -3.36 -11.99
N GLU A 29 -7.30 -2.78 -13.14
CA GLU A 29 -7.70 -1.36 -13.17
C GLU A 29 -8.97 -1.10 -12.34
N GLU A 30 -9.91 -2.05 -12.30
CA GLU A 30 -11.11 -1.95 -11.47
C GLU A 30 -10.77 -1.95 -9.97
N GLU A 31 -9.87 -2.84 -9.54
CA GLU A 31 -9.39 -2.88 -8.16
C GLU A 31 -8.54 -1.67 -7.80
N PHE A 32 -7.77 -1.13 -8.75
CA PHE A 32 -7.05 0.13 -8.59
C PHE A 32 -8.03 1.28 -8.34
N ASP A 33 -9.07 1.41 -9.15
CA ASP A 33 -10.09 2.44 -8.98
C ASP A 33 -10.85 2.30 -7.66
N ALA A 34 -11.18 1.06 -7.25
CA ALA A 34 -11.76 0.78 -5.95
C ALA A 34 -10.81 1.18 -4.81
N THR A 35 -9.52 0.84 -4.92
CA THR A 35 -8.49 1.22 -3.95
C THR A 35 -8.35 2.73 -3.84
N MET A 36 -8.36 3.46 -4.96
CA MET A 36 -8.25 4.92 -4.94
C MET A 36 -9.48 5.61 -4.34
N LYS A 37 -10.67 5.02 -4.46
CA LYS A 37 -11.88 5.50 -3.75
C LYS A 37 -11.72 5.30 -2.24
N GLU A 38 -11.25 4.12 -1.82
CA GLU A 38 -11.00 3.82 -0.41
C GLU A 38 -9.94 4.73 0.20
N VAL A 39 -8.85 5.00 -0.54
CA VAL A 39 -7.85 6.03 -0.16
C VAL A 39 -8.53 7.37 0.09
N GLY A 40 -9.47 7.79 -0.76
CA GLY A 40 -10.21 9.03 -0.58
C GLY A 40 -11.02 9.08 0.71
N LEU A 41 -11.68 7.97 1.07
CA LEU A 41 -12.44 7.84 2.32
C LEU A 41 -11.49 7.89 3.54
N THR A 42 -10.45 7.05 3.54
CA THR A 42 -9.48 7.00 4.65
C THR A 42 -8.76 8.34 4.83
N LEU A 43 -8.47 9.09 3.76
CA LEU A 43 -7.91 10.45 3.86
C LEU A 43 -8.85 11.42 4.60
N GLY A 44 -10.17 11.31 4.37
CA GLY A 44 -11.16 12.11 5.08
C GLY A 44 -11.20 11.78 6.57
N ASP A 45 -11.19 10.50 6.90
CA ASP A 45 -11.14 10.03 8.29
C ASP A 45 -9.84 10.47 8.98
N THR A 46 -8.69 10.31 8.30
CA THR A 46 -7.37 10.73 8.81
C THR A 46 -7.36 12.22 9.15
N GLU A 47 -7.91 13.08 8.29
CA GLU A 47 -8.00 14.52 8.57
C GLU A 47 -8.83 14.80 9.82
N GLY A 48 -9.99 14.15 9.93
CA GLY A 48 -10.88 14.26 11.07
C GLY A 48 -10.20 13.81 12.37
N HIS A 49 -9.53 12.66 12.34
CA HIS A 49 -8.83 12.09 13.49
C HIS A 49 -7.63 12.92 13.92
N ILE A 50 -6.83 13.46 12.98
CA ILE A 50 -5.75 14.41 13.29
C ILE A 50 -6.33 15.65 13.98
N GLY A 51 -7.40 16.24 13.42
CA GLY A 51 -8.04 17.44 13.97
C GLY A 51 -8.64 17.21 15.36
N ALA A 52 -9.24 16.05 15.59
CA ALA A 52 -9.80 15.63 16.87
C ALA A 52 -8.75 15.10 17.86
N ARG A 53 -7.49 14.90 17.41
CA ARG A 53 -6.38 14.31 18.19
C ARG A 53 -6.69 12.87 18.64
N TYR A 54 -7.38 12.12 17.80
CA TYR A 54 -7.68 10.71 17.99
C TYR A 54 -6.49 9.88 17.48
N TRP A 55 -5.44 9.81 18.31
CA TRP A 55 -4.14 9.25 17.92
C TRP A 55 -4.17 7.76 17.57
N PRO A 56 -4.85 6.88 18.33
CA PRO A 56 -4.96 5.47 17.95
C PRO A 56 -5.59 5.25 16.57
N GLU A 57 -6.64 6.02 16.26
CA GLU A 57 -7.33 5.98 14.97
C GLU A 57 -6.47 6.59 13.86
N THR A 58 -5.78 7.70 14.12
CA THR A 58 -4.83 8.31 13.17
C THR A 58 -3.70 7.34 12.81
N GLU A 59 -3.20 6.57 13.79
CA GLU A 59 -2.22 5.51 13.55
C GLU A 59 -2.77 4.37 12.68
N GLU A 60 -4.02 3.95 12.92
CA GLU A 60 -4.69 2.92 12.12
C GLU A 60 -4.88 3.37 10.68
N ASP A 61 -5.37 4.60 10.49
CA ASP A 61 -5.55 5.20 9.16
C ASP A 61 -4.22 5.32 8.42
N GLY A 62 -3.17 5.78 9.10
CA GLY A 62 -1.82 5.88 8.52
C GLY A 62 -1.30 4.53 8.03
N ARG A 63 -1.49 3.45 8.80
CA ARG A 63 -1.13 2.07 8.38
C ARG A 63 -1.98 1.59 7.20
N ARG A 64 -3.28 1.91 7.19
CA ARG A 64 -4.20 1.55 6.10
C ARG A 64 -3.80 2.27 4.81
N LEU A 65 -3.57 3.57 4.85
CA LEU A 65 -3.06 4.37 3.74
C LEU A 65 -1.74 3.81 3.21
N GLN A 66 -0.80 3.50 4.11
CA GLN A 66 0.49 2.90 3.72
C GLN A 66 0.28 1.61 2.91
N SER A 67 -0.57 0.70 3.38
CA SER A 67 -0.84 -0.57 2.71
C SER A 67 -1.50 -0.38 1.34
N MET A 68 -2.43 0.57 1.21
CA MET A 68 -3.05 0.88 -0.08
C MET A 68 -2.04 1.50 -1.06
N PHE A 69 -1.19 2.42 -0.62
CA PHE A 69 -0.18 3.01 -1.49
C PHE A 69 0.91 2.02 -1.91
N GLN A 70 1.21 1.00 -1.10
CA GLN A 70 2.08 -0.11 -1.54
C GLN A 70 1.46 -0.93 -2.67
N GLN A 71 0.14 -1.12 -2.67
CA GLN A 71 -0.57 -1.79 -3.77
C GLN A 71 -0.59 -0.91 -5.03
N VAL A 72 -0.80 0.40 -4.86
CA VAL A 72 -0.72 1.40 -5.95
C VAL A 72 0.68 1.46 -6.54
N GLU A 73 1.73 1.44 -5.72
CA GLU A 73 3.12 1.37 -6.18
C GLU A 73 3.38 0.10 -7.01
N ALA A 74 2.93 -1.06 -6.51
CA ALA A 74 3.08 -2.33 -7.21
C ALA A 74 2.31 -2.33 -8.56
N PHE A 75 1.12 -1.75 -8.60
CA PHE A 75 0.33 -1.58 -9.82
C PHE A 75 1.10 -0.79 -10.88
N TRP A 76 1.68 0.36 -10.51
CA TRP A 76 2.44 1.17 -11.46
C TRP A 76 3.74 0.53 -11.90
N LYS A 77 4.42 -0.22 -11.01
CA LYS A 77 5.61 -1.00 -11.37
C LYS A 77 5.30 -2.10 -12.39
N ALA A 78 4.20 -2.82 -12.23
CA ALA A 78 3.81 -3.86 -13.19
C ALA A 78 3.43 -3.31 -14.56
N ARG A 79 3.11 -2.02 -14.64
CA ARG A 79 2.84 -1.29 -15.89
C ARG A 79 4.08 -0.58 -16.45
N GLU A 80 5.24 -0.76 -15.83
CA GLU A 80 6.50 -0.13 -16.24
C GLU A 80 6.38 1.40 -16.31
N VAL A 81 5.77 1.98 -15.26
CA VAL A 81 5.68 3.43 -15.09
C VAL A 81 6.41 3.82 -13.81
N GLU A 82 7.71 4.05 -13.94
CA GLU A 82 8.59 4.32 -12.82
C GLU A 82 8.23 5.61 -12.08
N GLU A 83 7.84 6.68 -12.77
CA GLU A 83 7.54 7.95 -12.10
C GLU A 83 6.23 7.88 -11.29
N ALA A 84 5.22 7.17 -11.78
CA ALA A 84 3.99 6.96 -11.02
C ALA A 84 4.23 6.05 -9.81
N ALA A 85 5.06 5.00 -9.98
CA ALA A 85 5.49 4.17 -8.87
C ALA A 85 6.28 4.96 -7.82
N ALA A 86 7.15 5.88 -8.25
CA ALA A 86 7.91 6.75 -7.35
C ALA A 86 6.99 7.68 -6.53
N ILE A 87 5.99 8.31 -7.17
CA ILE A 87 5.00 9.14 -6.45
C ILE A 87 4.20 8.30 -5.44
N ALA A 88 3.85 7.06 -5.80
CA ALA A 88 3.20 6.14 -4.86
C ALA A 88 4.10 5.75 -3.68
N ALA A 89 5.40 5.56 -3.91
CA ALA A 89 6.38 5.32 -2.85
C ALA A 89 6.52 6.54 -1.91
N ASP A 90 6.47 7.76 -2.44
CA ASP A 90 6.44 8.98 -1.62
C ASP A 90 5.17 9.04 -0.76
N ALA A 91 4.02 8.60 -1.29
CA ALA A 91 2.78 8.48 -0.53
C ALA A 91 2.88 7.43 0.59
N VAL A 92 3.55 6.29 0.35
CA VAL A 92 3.88 5.30 1.40
C VAL A 92 4.72 5.94 2.51
N ALA A 93 5.74 6.73 2.15
CA ALA A 93 6.60 7.40 3.11
C ALA A 93 5.83 8.44 3.96
N ALA A 94 4.98 9.24 3.33
CA ALA A 94 4.14 10.21 4.03
C ALA A 94 3.11 9.53 4.96
N ALA A 95 2.47 8.42 4.53
CA ALA A 95 1.57 7.65 5.39
C ALA A 95 2.28 7.05 6.63
N ARG A 96 3.53 6.60 6.47
CA ARG A 96 4.38 6.18 7.60
C ARG A 96 4.67 7.35 8.54
N ALA A 97 4.94 8.53 8.01
CA ALA A 97 5.20 9.72 8.81
C ALA A 97 3.96 10.16 9.61
N ILE A 98 2.75 10.05 9.04
CA ILE A 98 1.48 10.23 9.78
C ILE A 98 1.41 9.26 10.96
N THR A 99 1.67 7.97 10.70
CA THR A 99 1.62 6.92 11.73
C THR A 99 2.62 7.21 12.86
N ALA A 100 3.85 7.59 12.52
CA ALA A 100 4.88 7.93 13.51
C ALA A 100 4.49 9.16 14.34
N ALA A 101 4.04 10.23 13.68
CA ALA A 101 3.62 11.45 14.37
C ALA A 101 2.42 11.20 15.29
N ALA A 102 1.47 10.36 14.89
CA ALA A 102 0.35 9.96 15.73
C ALA A 102 0.81 9.20 16.99
N GLY A 103 1.74 8.24 16.85
CA GLY A 103 2.32 7.52 17.99
C GLY A 103 3.10 8.42 18.98
N GLU A 104 3.55 9.59 18.52
CA GLU A 104 4.19 10.62 19.33
C GLU A 104 3.21 11.68 19.86
N ASN A 105 1.91 11.58 19.54
CA ASN A 105 0.90 12.60 19.77
C ASN A 105 1.28 13.98 19.19
N ASN A 106 2.08 13.97 18.11
CA ASN A 106 2.64 15.15 17.48
C ASN A 106 1.69 15.68 16.41
N HIS A 107 0.80 16.57 16.81
CA HIS A 107 -0.21 17.16 15.93
C HIS A 107 0.38 17.90 14.72
N ASP A 108 1.39 18.74 14.92
CA ASP A 108 1.96 19.53 13.82
C ASP A 108 2.73 18.61 12.85
N GLY A 109 3.40 17.59 13.38
CA GLY A 109 4.01 16.53 12.58
C GLY A 109 2.98 15.76 11.75
N ALA A 110 1.85 15.39 12.34
CA ALA A 110 0.78 14.68 11.65
C ALA A 110 0.16 15.56 10.55
N GLN A 111 -0.10 16.84 10.83
CA GLN A 111 -0.60 17.79 9.82
C GLN A 111 0.38 18.01 8.67
N SER A 112 1.67 18.14 8.97
CA SER A 112 2.70 18.30 7.93
C SER A 112 2.77 17.05 7.04
N ALA A 113 2.88 15.87 7.63
CA ALA A 113 2.95 14.60 6.89
C ALA A 113 1.68 14.36 6.05
N PHE A 114 0.52 14.75 6.59
CA PHE A 114 -0.74 14.69 5.86
C PHE A 114 -0.80 15.67 4.67
N GLY A 115 -0.22 16.87 4.83
CA GLY A 115 -0.01 17.82 3.74
C GLY A 115 0.87 17.25 2.63
N ASP A 116 1.99 16.63 3.00
CA ASP A 116 2.91 15.97 2.06
C ASP A 116 2.19 14.86 1.28
N LEU A 117 1.42 14.02 1.99
CA LEU A 117 0.60 12.97 1.37
C LEU A 117 -0.36 13.55 0.33
N ARG A 118 -1.09 14.63 0.67
CA ARG A 118 -2.00 15.31 -0.28
C ARG A 118 -1.28 15.89 -1.50
N GLY A 119 -0.05 16.37 -1.32
CA GLY A 119 0.81 16.81 -2.41
C GLY A 119 1.07 15.71 -3.45
N THR A 120 1.26 14.46 -3.01
CA THR A 120 1.43 13.30 -3.91
C THR A 120 0.17 13.04 -4.73
N CYS A 121 -1.02 13.19 -4.12
CA CYS A 121 -2.31 12.97 -4.80
C CYS A 121 -2.49 13.95 -5.97
N ALA A 122 -2.21 15.24 -5.73
CA ALA A 122 -2.31 16.27 -6.75
C ALA A 122 -1.33 16.04 -7.91
N THR A 123 -0.12 15.59 -7.59
CA THR A 123 0.92 15.29 -8.58
C THR A 123 0.54 14.10 -9.43
N CYS A 124 0.16 12.98 -8.81
CA CYS A 124 -0.22 11.76 -9.54
C CYS A 124 -1.46 11.99 -10.41
N HIS A 125 -2.51 12.60 -9.86
CA HIS A 125 -3.75 12.82 -10.63
C HIS A 125 -3.53 13.74 -11.83
N ARG A 126 -2.73 14.81 -11.70
CA ARG A 126 -2.42 15.69 -12.83
C ARG A 126 -1.70 14.94 -13.95
N SER A 127 -0.76 14.08 -13.59
CA SER A 127 0.10 13.37 -14.54
C SER A 127 -0.59 12.18 -15.19
N TYR A 128 -1.34 11.37 -14.43
CA TYR A 128 -1.78 10.04 -14.85
C TYR A 128 -3.29 9.81 -14.84
N ARG A 129 -4.08 10.79 -14.41
CA ARG A 129 -5.55 10.72 -14.43
C ARG A 129 -6.11 11.73 -15.41
N GLU A 130 -7.12 11.34 -16.17
CA GLU A 130 -7.89 12.25 -17.02
C GLU A 130 -9.38 12.17 -16.69
N GLN A 131 -10.09 13.24 -17.03
CA GLN A 131 -11.54 13.31 -16.98
C GLN A 131 -12.09 13.03 -18.39
N THR A 132 -13.10 12.18 -18.46
CA THR A 132 -13.88 11.81 -19.65
C THR A 132 -15.36 12.06 -19.38
N ASP A 133 -16.21 11.86 -20.39
CA ASP A 133 -17.66 11.94 -20.24
C ASP A 133 -18.24 10.87 -19.28
N GLU A 134 -17.51 9.77 -19.10
CA GLU A 134 -17.90 8.63 -18.25
C GLU A 134 -17.33 8.71 -16.83
N GLY A 135 -16.49 9.72 -16.55
CA GLY A 135 -15.90 9.92 -15.23
C GLY A 135 -14.40 10.17 -15.31
N TYR A 136 -13.64 9.63 -14.37
CA TYR A 136 -12.19 9.72 -14.41
C TYR A 136 -11.58 8.35 -14.66
N ARG A 137 -10.48 8.32 -15.41
CA ARG A 137 -9.71 7.10 -15.67
C ARG A 137 -8.21 7.36 -15.70
N ILE A 138 -7.42 6.29 -15.74
CA ILE A 138 -6.00 6.36 -16.05
C ILE A 138 -5.81 6.85 -17.50
N LYS A 139 -4.88 7.77 -17.71
CA LYS A 139 -4.55 8.25 -19.05
C LYS A 139 -4.02 7.11 -19.92
N PRO A 140 -4.50 6.99 -21.18
CA PRO A 140 -3.88 6.13 -22.17
C PRO A 140 -2.39 6.45 -22.30
N ARG A 141 -1.57 5.41 -22.48
CA ARG A 141 -0.16 5.55 -22.82
C ARG A 141 -0.01 5.46 -24.34
N GLU A 142 0.86 6.28 -24.91
CA GLU A 142 1.25 6.23 -26.32
C GLU A 142 2.27 5.12 -26.59
#